data_AF-A0A2B4RET7-F1
#
_entry.id   AF-A0A2B4RET7-F1
#
_cell.length_a   1.000
_cell.length_b   1.000
_cell.length_c   1.000
_cell.angle_alpha   90.00
_cell.angle_beta   90.00
_cell.angle_gamma   90.00
#
_symmetry.space_group_name_H-M   'P 1'
#
loop_
_entity.id
_entity.type
_entity.pdbx_description
1 polymer ?
#
loop_
_entity_poly.entity_id
_entity_poly.type
_entity_poly.pdbx_seq_one_letter_code
_entity_poly.pdbx_strand_id
1 'polypeptide(L)'
;MLQGHTYKTFKFTPGTLECREACLADDRCQSYNVVMFIAICELNNRTKEDKPEDFVKDKDRYYMAIDPKRGCVAVGVADKNTIPDARMTASSFHSSYYHPYYGRLNETRGHGGWCPETKSNRTDYLQVDMAEVRFLCAVATQGYRSSSVWTTSYKLQLSTDGVTWNTYEETNIEKVFPGNSNQNSIVKHSLRNKFKARYVRFYPVTYNSYPCLRIEISLLKPVDVADNDIISDAIITASSLACINYHPSYGRLNESRVNGSWSTKTTSDRTDYLQVDMECEPVGVADRNIIPDARMTASTTNSDKEYPYYGRLNEGRGHGVWCPDTRSERTDFLQVDMGTEHSVCAVATQGHGGGARVTSYKVRLSADGITWITYKEINIKKVFVGNSDGRSVVKNSMGTDVKARYVRFYPVTFNLWPCTSVEIYVRK
;
A
#
# COMPACT_ATOMS: atom_id res chain seq x y z
N MET A 1 8.70 12.36 -23.75
CA MET A 1 9.64 12.53 -22.62
C MET A 1 9.34 13.80 -21.84
N LEU A 2 9.67 13.81 -20.55
CA LEU A 2 9.68 15.04 -19.73
C LEU A 2 11.06 15.70 -19.84
N GLN A 3 11.11 17.01 -20.10
CA GLN A 3 12.36 17.76 -20.29
C GLN A 3 12.65 18.69 -19.10
N GLY A 4 13.93 19.00 -18.85
CA GLY A 4 14.34 19.95 -17.80
C GLY A 4 14.29 19.43 -16.35
N HIS A 5 13.79 18.21 -16.12
CA HIS A 5 13.61 17.61 -14.79
C HIS A 5 14.48 16.37 -14.53
N THR A 6 15.28 15.96 -15.52
CA THR A 6 16.22 14.83 -15.39
C THR A 6 17.35 15.18 -14.43
N TYR A 7 17.51 14.39 -13.36
CA TYR A 7 18.58 14.60 -12.37
C TYR A 7 19.57 13.43 -12.27
N LYS A 8 19.27 12.29 -12.89
CA LYS A 8 20.16 11.13 -12.95
C LYS A 8 19.95 10.35 -14.23
N THR A 9 21.05 9.99 -14.90
CA THR A 9 21.05 9.25 -16.16
C THR A 9 21.97 8.05 -16.06
N PHE A 10 21.53 6.87 -16.50
CA PHE A 10 22.35 5.67 -16.48
C PHE A 10 21.94 4.69 -17.60
N LYS A 11 22.84 3.75 -17.94
CA LYS A 11 22.53 2.67 -18.87
C LYS A 11 21.86 1.52 -18.15
N PHE A 12 20.87 0.90 -18.79
CA PHE A 12 20.18 -0.27 -18.27
C PHE A 12 20.20 -1.43 -19.27
N THR A 13 19.84 -2.63 -18.83
CA THR A 13 19.69 -3.78 -19.72
C THR A 13 18.31 -3.79 -20.39
N PRO A 14 18.20 -3.75 -21.74
CA PRO A 14 16.89 -3.81 -22.40
C PRO A 14 16.08 -5.02 -21.96
N GLY A 15 14.82 -4.80 -21.57
CA GLY A 15 13.92 -5.85 -21.07
C GLY A 15 13.95 -6.06 -19.54
N THR A 16 14.78 -5.33 -18.78
CA THR A 16 14.78 -5.39 -17.31
C THR A 16 14.03 -4.21 -16.68
N LEU A 17 13.68 -4.33 -15.39
CA LEU A 17 13.00 -3.30 -14.60
C LEU A 17 13.96 -2.31 -13.92
N GLU A 18 15.26 -2.33 -14.25
CA GLU A 18 16.31 -1.52 -13.62
C GLU A 18 15.98 -0.02 -13.57
N CYS A 19 15.41 0.52 -14.66
CA CYS A 19 14.92 1.90 -14.70
C CYS A 19 13.94 2.21 -13.58
N ARG A 20 12.95 1.32 -13.41
CA ARG A 20 11.88 1.44 -12.43
C ARG A 20 12.43 1.26 -11.02
N GLU A 21 13.26 0.26 -10.81
CA GLU A 21 13.89 -0.04 -9.52
C GLU A 21 14.77 1.11 -9.04
N ALA A 22 15.61 1.66 -9.92
CA ALA A 22 16.46 2.80 -9.58
C ALA A 22 15.65 4.06 -9.23
N CYS A 23 14.48 4.21 -9.85
CA CYS A 23 13.58 5.33 -9.58
C CYS A 23 12.79 5.11 -8.28
N LEU A 24 12.33 3.88 -8.01
CA LEU A 24 11.71 3.51 -6.72
C LEU A 24 12.68 3.60 -5.53
N ALA A 25 13.98 3.40 -5.78
CA ALA A 25 15.03 3.45 -4.77
C ALA A 25 15.56 4.87 -4.47
N ASP A 26 15.18 5.89 -5.25
CA ASP A 26 15.62 7.27 -5.05
C ASP A 26 14.40 8.17 -4.80
N ASP A 27 14.26 8.67 -3.57
CA ASP A 27 13.10 9.48 -3.12
C ASP A 27 12.88 10.77 -3.92
N ARG A 28 13.88 11.22 -4.68
CA ARG A 28 13.73 12.38 -5.56
C ARG A 28 13.03 12.00 -6.86
N CYS A 29 12.97 10.72 -7.20
CA CYS A 29 12.41 10.24 -8.45
C CYS A 29 10.89 10.27 -8.38
N GLN A 30 10.27 10.85 -9.41
CA GLN A 30 8.81 10.85 -9.57
C GLN A 30 8.38 10.24 -10.91
N SER A 31 9.26 10.31 -11.92
CA SER A 31 9.09 9.65 -13.21
C SER A 31 10.45 9.42 -13.87
N TYR A 32 10.52 8.76 -15.02
CA TYR A 32 11.76 8.54 -15.76
C TYR A 32 11.48 8.48 -17.26
N ASN A 33 12.45 8.89 -18.09
CA ASN A 33 12.42 8.64 -19.52
C ASN A 33 13.26 7.40 -19.84
N VAL A 34 12.81 6.61 -20.80
CA VAL A 34 13.48 5.42 -21.31
C VAL A 34 13.78 5.64 -22.78
N VAL A 35 15.05 5.53 -23.15
CA VAL A 35 15.50 5.57 -24.53
C VAL A 35 15.86 4.14 -24.95
N MET A 36 14.90 3.44 -25.54
CA MET A 36 15.00 2.00 -25.77
C MET A 36 16.15 1.62 -26.71
N PHE A 37 16.39 2.39 -27.77
CA PHE A 37 17.40 2.08 -28.79
C PHE A 37 18.85 2.12 -28.28
N ILE A 38 19.12 2.91 -27.24
CA ILE A 38 20.46 3.06 -26.66
C ILE A 38 20.52 2.65 -25.19
N ALA A 39 19.44 2.04 -24.70
CA ALA A 39 19.28 1.53 -23.34
C ALA A 39 19.65 2.55 -22.26
N ILE A 40 19.14 3.78 -22.38
CA ILE A 40 19.37 4.86 -21.41
C ILE A 40 18.11 5.09 -20.57
N CYS A 41 18.31 5.19 -19.26
CA CYS A 41 17.34 5.63 -18.29
C CYS A 41 17.64 7.05 -17.82
N GLU A 42 16.62 7.91 -17.75
CA GLU A 42 16.72 9.29 -17.28
C GLU A 42 15.70 9.53 -16.17
N LEU A 43 16.14 9.51 -14.91
CA LEU A 43 15.29 9.75 -13.75
C LEU A 43 14.93 11.23 -13.63
N ASN A 44 13.64 11.51 -13.44
CA ASN A 44 13.06 12.84 -13.32
C ASN A 44 12.51 13.09 -11.93
N ASN A 45 12.69 14.31 -11.42
CA ASN A 45 12.18 14.72 -10.12
C ASN A 45 10.77 15.34 -10.16
N ARG A 46 10.11 15.27 -11.32
CA ARG A 46 8.75 15.77 -11.58
C ARG A 46 7.96 14.78 -12.43
N THR A 47 6.66 15.04 -12.56
CA THR A 47 5.74 14.30 -13.42
C THR A 47 5.22 15.19 -14.54
N LYS A 48 4.67 14.60 -15.61
CA LYS A 48 4.01 15.38 -16.68
C LYS A 48 2.71 16.04 -16.19
N GLU A 49 2.10 15.51 -15.13
CA GLU A 49 0.91 16.08 -14.48
C GLU A 49 1.25 17.36 -13.71
N ASP A 50 2.40 17.40 -13.03
CA ASP A 50 2.87 18.58 -12.32
C ASP A 50 3.41 19.65 -13.28
N LYS A 51 3.98 19.23 -14.42
CA LYS A 51 4.65 20.08 -15.42
C LYS A 51 4.24 19.71 -16.86
N PRO A 52 2.98 19.93 -17.24
CA PRO A 52 2.48 19.59 -18.57
C PRO A 52 3.16 20.38 -19.69
N GLU A 53 3.62 21.61 -19.40
CA GLU A 53 4.32 22.48 -20.35
C GLU A 53 5.69 21.92 -20.80
N ASP A 54 6.34 21.12 -19.95
CA ASP A 54 7.68 20.57 -20.18
C ASP A 54 7.64 19.17 -20.81
N PHE A 55 6.44 18.68 -21.17
CA PHE A 55 6.25 17.37 -21.75
C PHE A 55 6.25 17.42 -23.28
N VAL A 56 7.25 16.79 -23.90
CA VAL A 56 7.41 16.75 -25.36
C VAL A 56 7.25 15.32 -25.85
N LYS A 57 6.39 15.09 -26.85
CA LYS A 57 6.28 13.78 -27.52
C LYS A 57 7.53 13.53 -28.34
N ASP A 58 8.15 12.37 -28.10
CA ASP A 58 9.39 11.94 -28.76
C ASP A 58 9.21 10.48 -29.19
N LYS A 59 9.70 10.12 -30.37
CA LYS A 59 9.51 8.78 -30.96
C LYS A 59 10.45 7.74 -30.36
N ASP A 60 11.60 8.16 -29.85
CA ASP A 60 12.66 7.28 -29.36
C ASP A 60 12.82 7.35 -27.84
N ARG A 61 12.18 8.34 -27.19
CA ARG A 61 12.24 8.59 -25.75
C ARG A 61 10.87 8.49 -25.08
N TYR A 62 10.63 7.34 -24.46
CA TYR A 62 9.38 6.99 -23.80
C TYR A 62 9.35 7.54 -22.38
N TYR A 63 8.28 8.24 -22.02
CA TYR A 63 8.08 8.69 -20.65
C TYR A 63 7.38 7.61 -19.83
N MET A 64 7.88 7.36 -18.62
CA MET A 64 7.32 6.41 -17.66
C MET A 64 7.14 7.12 -16.31
N ALA A 65 5.93 7.16 -15.78
CA ALA A 65 5.70 7.55 -14.39
C ALA A 65 6.04 6.36 -13.46
N ILE A 66 6.60 6.60 -12.28
CA ILE A 66 6.80 5.52 -11.28
C ILE A 66 5.45 5.00 -10.77
N ASP A 67 4.46 5.88 -10.76
CA ASP A 67 3.08 5.55 -10.40
C ASP A 67 2.17 5.84 -11.61
N PRO A 68 2.09 4.94 -12.60
CA PRO A 68 1.22 5.20 -13.73
C PRO A 68 -0.26 5.21 -13.35
N LYS A 69 -0.70 4.53 -12.26
CA LYS A 69 -2.12 4.11 -12.14
C LYS A 69 -2.74 3.95 -10.73
N ARG A 70 -2.15 4.43 -9.63
CA ARG A 70 -2.98 4.77 -8.44
C ARG A 70 -3.30 6.26 -8.41
N GLY A 71 -4.12 6.69 -9.36
CA GLY A 71 -4.57 8.07 -9.42
C GLY A 71 -5.12 8.53 -8.07
N CYS A 72 -4.79 9.76 -7.66
CA CYS A 72 -5.42 10.41 -6.53
C CYS A 72 -6.82 10.90 -6.93
N VAL A 73 -7.85 10.39 -6.27
CA VAL A 73 -9.23 10.85 -6.48
C VAL A 73 -9.72 11.56 -5.24
N ALA A 74 -10.34 12.72 -5.43
CA ALA A 74 -11.00 13.45 -4.36
C ALA A 74 -12.03 12.54 -3.68
N VAL A 75 -11.99 12.47 -2.35
CA VAL A 75 -12.97 11.71 -1.57
C VAL A 75 -14.36 12.35 -1.64
N GLY A 76 -14.42 13.63 -2.02
CA GLY A 76 -15.66 14.37 -2.20
C GLY A 76 -16.03 15.19 -0.97
N VAL A 77 -15.06 15.73 -0.23
CA VAL A 77 -15.34 16.70 0.85
C VAL A 77 -16.08 17.91 0.31
N ALA A 78 -15.79 18.34 -0.93
CA ALA A 78 -16.49 19.42 -1.61
C ALA A 78 -18.00 19.18 -1.77
N ASP A 79 -18.46 17.92 -1.81
CA ASP A 79 -19.85 17.55 -1.97
C ASP A 79 -20.47 17.05 -0.65
N LYS A 80 -21.46 17.80 -0.15
CA LYS A 80 -22.21 17.48 1.08
C LYS A 80 -23.02 16.18 0.99
N ASN A 81 -23.34 15.71 -0.21
CA ASN A 81 -24.05 14.43 -0.38
C ASN A 81 -23.10 13.25 -0.28
N THR A 82 -21.83 13.44 -0.67
CA THR A 82 -20.78 12.42 -0.57
C THR A 82 -20.21 12.34 0.85
N ILE A 83 -19.80 13.47 1.43
CA ILE A 83 -19.41 13.57 2.85
C ILE A 83 -20.47 14.42 3.57
N PRO A 84 -21.39 13.85 4.36
CA PRO A 84 -22.43 14.61 5.06
C PRO A 84 -21.86 15.62 6.08
N ASP A 85 -22.62 16.69 6.38
CA ASP A 85 -22.18 17.76 7.30
C ASP A 85 -21.81 17.24 8.70
N ALA A 86 -22.48 16.20 9.19
CA ALA A 86 -22.18 15.55 10.47
C ALA A 86 -20.77 14.91 10.53
N ARG A 87 -20.13 14.67 9.37
CA ARG A 87 -18.77 14.12 9.28
C ARG A 87 -17.69 15.21 9.22
N MET A 88 -18.08 16.48 9.20
CA MET A 88 -17.19 17.62 9.32
C MET A 88 -17.32 18.19 10.74
N THR A 89 -16.26 18.07 11.52
CA THR A 89 -16.22 18.55 12.92
C THR A 89 -15.00 19.42 13.13
N ALA A 90 -14.95 20.19 14.21
CA ALA A 90 -13.77 20.96 14.55
C ALA A 90 -13.63 21.04 16.07
N SER A 91 -12.43 21.34 16.52
CA SER A 91 -12.14 21.73 17.91
C SER A 91 -12.96 22.93 18.39
N SER A 92 -13.14 23.95 17.55
CA SER A 92 -13.87 25.18 17.84
C SER A 92 -14.33 25.85 16.53
N PHE A 93 -15.18 26.87 16.60
CA PHE A 93 -15.52 27.71 15.45
C PHE A 93 -15.98 29.11 15.89
N HIS A 94 -15.70 30.13 15.08
CA HIS A 94 -15.87 31.55 15.45
C HIS A 94 -17.32 31.99 15.70
N SER A 95 -18.27 31.54 14.88
CA SER A 95 -19.70 31.82 15.05
C SER A 95 -20.52 30.88 14.16
N SER A 96 -21.85 30.99 14.18
CA SER A 96 -22.75 30.21 13.32
C SER A 96 -22.49 30.35 11.82
N TYR A 97 -21.72 31.37 11.41
CA TYR A 97 -21.30 31.52 10.02
C TYR A 97 -20.06 30.68 9.66
N TYR A 98 -19.35 30.11 10.63
CA TYR A 98 -18.06 29.44 10.41
C TYR A 98 -18.06 27.97 10.83
N HIS A 99 -19.24 27.33 10.81
CA HIS A 99 -19.35 25.93 11.16
C HIS A 99 -18.34 25.04 10.40
N PRO A 100 -17.90 23.91 10.99
CA PRO A 100 -16.88 23.05 10.40
C PRO A 100 -17.21 22.58 8.98
N TYR A 101 -18.48 22.27 8.71
CA TYR A 101 -18.94 21.87 7.38
C TYR A 101 -18.92 23.00 6.35
N TYR A 102 -18.68 24.26 6.73
CA TYR A 102 -18.38 25.32 5.79
C TYR A 102 -16.93 25.32 5.30
N GLY A 103 -16.06 24.51 5.93
CA GLY A 103 -14.67 24.31 5.53
C GLY A 103 -14.48 23.36 4.36
N ARG A 104 -15.48 23.15 3.50
CA ARG A 104 -15.36 22.32 2.29
C ARG A 104 -14.77 23.14 1.15
N LEU A 105 -14.00 22.50 0.28
CA LEU A 105 -13.47 23.15 -0.92
C LEU A 105 -14.61 23.77 -1.76
N ASN A 106 -14.41 24.99 -2.24
CA ASN A 106 -15.40 25.76 -3.02
C ASN A 106 -16.74 26.03 -2.31
N GLU A 107 -16.84 25.85 -1.00
CA GLU A 107 -18.06 26.13 -0.26
C GLU A 107 -18.48 27.60 -0.34
N THR A 108 -19.79 27.82 -0.33
CA THR A 108 -20.42 29.14 -0.45
C THR A 108 -21.37 29.45 0.70
N ARG A 109 -21.85 28.43 1.43
CA ARG A 109 -22.64 28.59 2.66
C ARG A 109 -21.76 29.18 3.78
N GLY A 110 -22.38 29.91 4.71
CA GLY A 110 -21.65 30.50 5.85
C GLY A 110 -20.43 31.34 5.42
N HIS A 111 -20.59 32.16 4.39
CA HIS A 111 -19.49 32.95 3.81
C HIS A 111 -18.28 32.13 3.28
N GLY A 112 -18.39 30.80 3.18
CA GLY A 112 -17.44 29.94 2.49
C GLY A 112 -16.12 29.71 3.23
N GLY A 113 -16.18 29.18 4.45
CA GLY A 113 -15.01 28.63 5.15
C GLY A 113 -15.27 28.31 6.62
N TRP A 114 -14.48 27.40 7.17
CA TRP A 114 -14.38 27.23 8.62
C TRP A 114 -13.27 28.14 9.16
N CYS A 115 -13.50 28.74 10.31
CA CYS A 115 -12.51 29.51 11.07
C CYS A 115 -12.66 29.14 12.55
N PRO A 116 -11.56 28.91 13.29
CA PRO A 116 -11.62 28.57 14.71
C PRO A 116 -12.12 29.73 15.56
N GLU A 117 -12.50 29.44 16.80
CA GLU A 117 -13.06 30.43 17.73
C GLU A 117 -12.11 31.61 17.96
N THR A 118 -10.83 31.31 18.10
CA THR A 118 -9.77 32.31 18.29
C THR A 118 -8.66 32.15 17.26
N LYS A 119 -7.90 33.21 17.03
CA LYS A 119 -6.76 33.19 16.11
C LYS A 119 -5.47 32.64 16.73
N SER A 120 -5.37 32.62 18.06
CA SER A 120 -4.12 32.36 18.79
C SER A 120 -3.94 30.91 19.23
N ASN A 121 -5.01 30.13 19.32
CA ASN A 121 -4.92 28.75 19.75
C ASN A 121 -4.37 27.87 18.61
N ARG A 122 -3.17 27.32 18.82
CA ARG A 122 -2.46 26.48 17.84
C ARG A 122 -2.88 25.01 17.88
N THR A 123 -3.79 24.64 18.76
CA THR A 123 -4.35 23.28 18.83
C THR A 123 -5.71 23.19 18.13
N ASP A 124 -6.20 24.29 17.54
CA ASP A 124 -7.43 24.25 16.78
C ASP A 124 -7.25 23.45 15.48
N TYR A 125 -8.21 22.60 15.19
CA TYR A 125 -8.26 21.77 13.99
C TYR A 125 -9.65 21.71 13.35
N LEU A 126 -9.64 21.53 12.03
CA LEU A 126 -10.78 21.04 11.24
C LEU A 126 -10.60 19.54 10.98
N GLN A 127 -11.64 18.75 11.24
CA GLN A 127 -11.63 17.31 11.15
C GLN A 127 -12.66 16.80 10.13
N VAL A 128 -12.25 15.82 9.34
CA VAL A 128 -13.13 15.08 8.44
C VAL A 128 -13.13 13.60 8.79
N ASP A 129 -14.31 13.00 8.90
CA ASP A 129 -14.53 11.55 8.88
C ASP A 129 -14.90 11.10 7.45
N MET A 130 -14.03 10.32 6.81
CA MET A 130 -14.24 9.81 5.44
C MET A 130 -15.06 8.51 5.40
N ALA A 131 -15.64 8.09 6.53
CA ALA A 131 -16.41 6.86 6.74
C ALA A 131 -15.61 5.55 6.69
N GLU A 132 -14.60 5.46 5.82
CA GLU A 132 -13.79 4.26 5.60
C GLU A 132 -12.31 4.54 5.80
N VAL A 133 -11.57 3.53 6.27
CA VAL A 133 -10.11 3.59 6.36
C VAL A 133 -9.53 3.37 4.97
N ARG A 134 -8.97 4.41 4.35
CA ARG A 134 -8.35 4.34 3.02
C ARG A 134 -6.99 5.02 3.02
N PHE A 135 -6.19 4.74 1.99
CA PHE A 135 -4.89 5.39 1.82
C PHE A 135 -5.07 6.82 1.31
N LEU A 136 -4.55 7.79 2.05
CA LEU A 136 -4.46 9.17 1.59
C LEU A 136 -3.28 9.33 0.64
N CYS A 137 -3.43 10.23 -0.32
CA CYS A 137 -2.39 10.50 -1.29
C CYS A 137 -2.21 11.98 -1.61
N ALA A 138 -3.22 12.82 -1.37
CA ALA A 138 -3.07 14.27 -1.45
C ALA A 138 -4.10 14.99 -0.58
N VAL A 139 -3.82 16.25 -0.28
CA VAL A 139 -4.77 17.18 0.34
C VAL A 139 -4.78 18.47 -0.46
N ALA A 140 -5.90 19.18 -0.42
CA ALA A 140 -6.01 20.52 -1.00
C ALA A 140 -6.61 21.49 0.00
N THR A 141 -6.16 22.75 -0.08
CA THR A 141 -6.55 23.85 0.80
C THR A 141 -6.89 25.09 0.00
N GLN A 142 -7.84 25.87 0.50
CA GLN A 142 -8.30 27.14 -0.06
C GLN A 142 -8.62 28.09 1.12
N GLY A 143 -8.46 29.40 0.93
CA GLY A 143 -8.75 30.41 1.96
C GLY A 143 -10.24 30.69 2.12
N TYR A 144 -10.60 31.73 2.88
CA TYR A 144 -11.99 32.09 3.17
C TYR A 144 -12.61 32.96 2.07
N ARG A 145 -13.74 32.53 1.50
CA ARG A 145 -14.29 33.13 0.27
C ARG A 145 -14.60 34.63 0.38
N SER A 146 -15.15 35.08 1.50
CA SER A 146 -15.73 36.43 1.59
C SER A 146 -14.78 37.55 2.02
N SER A 147 -13.54 37.24 2.39
CA SER A 147 -12.54 38.28 2.73
C SER A 147 -11.11 37.80 2.50
N SER A 148 -10.14 38.73 2.58
CA SER A 148 -8.71 38.47 2.39
C SER A 148 -8.10 37.72 3.60
N VAL A 149 -8.54 36.48 3.82
CA VAL A 149 -8.24 35.66 5.00
C VAL A 149 -7.92 34.23 4.56
N TRP A 150 -6.79 33.68 5.03
CA TRP A 150 -6.38 32.32 4.69
C TRP A 150 -5.28 31.79 5.62
N THR A 151 -5.14 30.47 5.66
CA THR A 151 -4.04 29.78 6.32
C THR A 151 -2.82 29.70 5.38
N THR A 152 -1.65 30.15 5.85
CA THR A 152 -0.39 30.17 5.08
C THR A 152 0.51 28.97 5.37
N SER A 153 0.30 28.26 6.48
CA SER A 153 0.90 26.93 6.71
C SER A 153 0.04 26.08 7.65
N TYR A 154 0.10 24.77 7.50
CA TYR A 154 -0.69 23.83 8.30
C TYR A 154 0.03 22.49 8.51
N LYS A 155 -0.45 21.72 9.48
CA LYS A 155 -0.02 20.35 9.78
C LYS A 155 -1.20 19.40 9.68
N LEU A 156 -0.90 18.11 9.56
CA LEU A 156 -1.91 17.04 9.51
C LEU A 156 -1.73 16.06 10.66
N GLN A 157 -2.85 15.63 11.25
CA GLN A 157 -2.90 14.38 12.00
C GLN A 157 -3.92 13.43 11.40
N LEU A 158 -3.60 12.14 11.49
CA LEU A 158 -4.30 11.06 10.81
C LEU A 158 -4.65 9.97 11.81
N SER A 159 -5.85 9.42 11.69
CA SER A 159 -6.34 8.35 12.56
C SER A 159 -7.22 7.36 11.82
N THR A 160 -7.14 6.09 12.20
CA THR A 160 -8.02 5.02 11.70
C THR A 160 -9.25 4.78 12.58
N ASP A 161 -9.17 5.13 13.87
CA ASP A 161 -10.18 4.83 14.90
C ASP A 161 -10.85 6.09 15.50
N GLY A 162 -10.25 7.28 15.30
CA GLY A 162 -10.70 8.55 15.87
C GLY A 162 -10.21 8.79 17.31
N VAL A 163 -9.51 7.82 17.90
CA VAL A 163 -9.00 7.85 19.27
C VAL A 163 -7.49 8.04 19.29
N THR A 164 -6.78 7.24 18.49
CA THR A 164 -5.31 7.29 18.39
C THR A 164 -4.92 8.11 17.17
N TRP A 165 -4.18 9.20 17.40
CA TRP A 165 -3.81 10.16 16.37
C TRP A 165 -2.31 10.14 16.10
N ASN A 166 -1.94 10.06 14.83
CA ASN A 166 -0.55 10.11 14.38
C ASN A 166 -0.31 11.41 13.62
N THR A 167 0.78 12.09 13.94
CA THR A 167 1.24 13.25 13.18
C THR A 167 1.77 12.79 11.81
N TYR A 168 1.41 13.51 10.75
CA TYR A 168 1.96 13.23 9.43
C TYR A 168 3.41 13.74 9.35
N GLU A 169 4.31 12.83 9.02
CA GLU A 169 5.75 13.07 8.93
C GLU A 169 6.26 12.71 7.54
N GLU A 170 7.28 13.43 7.07
CA GLU A 170 8.08 13.04 5.91
C GLU A 170 9.53 12.93 6.36
N THR A 171 10.22 11.85 5.99
CA THR A 171 11.60 11.59 6.43
C THR A 171 11.78 11.64 7.97
N ASN A 172 10.82 11.09 8.73
CA ASN A 172 10.77 11.09 10.21
C ASN A 172 10.77 12.48 10.86
N ILE A 173 10.31 13.49 10.13
CA ILE A 173 10.16 14.87 10.62
C ILE A 173 8.71 15.29 10.39
N GLU A 174 8.10 15.87 11.42
CA GLU A 174 6.77 16.48 11.32
C GLU A 174 6.69 17.43 10.12
N LYS A 175 5.74 17.16 9.23
CA LYS A 175 5.60 17.94 8.00
C LYS A 175 4.73 19.17 8.25
N VAL A 176 5.31 20.35 8.02
CA VAL A 176 4.58 21.61 7.87
C VAL A 176 4.37 21.88 6.39
N PHE A 177 3.11 21.94 5.96
CA PHE A 177 2.74 22.23 4.58
C PHE A 177 2.63 23.73 4.35
N PRO A 178 3.19 24.27 3.25
CA PRO A 178 2.88 25.64 2.84
C PRO A 178 1.43 25.69 2.35
N GLY A 179 0.65 26.61 2.92
CA GLY A 179 -0.76 26.81 2.63
C GLY A 179 -0.98 27.80 1.49
N ASN A 180 -2.06 28.57 1.60
CA ASN A 180 -2.50 29.50 0.57
C ASN A 180 -1.77 30.85 0.64
N SER A 181 -1.72 31.55 -0.49
CA SER A 181 -1.24 32.92 -0.62
C SER A 181 -2.34 33.95 -0.88
N ASN A 182 -3.58 33.48 -1.09
CA ASN A 182 -4.79 34.28 -1.25
C ASN A 182 -6.03 33.45 -0.90
N GLN A 183 -7.20 34.07 -0.92
CA GLN A 183 -8.44 33.44 -0.49
C GLN A 183 -9.07 32.44 -1.48
N ASN A 184 -8.71 32.48 -2.77
CA ASN A 184 -9.43 31.76 -3.84
C ASN A 184 -8.63 30.64 -4.50
N SER A 185 -7.31 30.77 -4.60
CA SER A 185 -6.46 29.76 -5.23
C SER A 185 -6.44 28.47 -4.41
N ILE A 186 -6.56 27.34 -5.10
CA ILE A 186 -6.47 26.01 -4.50
C ILE A 186 -5.00 25.61 -4.47
N VAL A 187 -4.50 25.26 -3.29
CA VAL A 187 -3.14 24.73 -3.10
C VAL A 187 -3.26 23.25 -2.75
N LYS A 188 -2.69 22.40 -3.62
CA LYS A 188 -2.69 20.94 -3.47
C LYS A 188 -1.29 20.45 -3.11
N HIS A 189 -1.22 19.53 -2.15
CA HIS A 189 0.01 18.81 -1.80
C HIS A 189 -0.20 17.32 -1.88
N SER A 190 0.67 16.65 -2.63
CA SER A 190 0.77 15.19 -2.64
C SER A 190 1.50 14.73 -1.38
N LEU A 191 0.99 13.66 -0.76
CA LEU A 191 1.58 13.03 0.41
C LEU A 191 2.57 11.96 -0.06
N ARG A 192 3.83 12.07 0.36
CA ARG A 192 4.88 11.09 0.02
C ARG A 192 4.67 9.76 0.72
N ASN A 193 4.30 9.80 1.99
CA ASN A 193 4.10 8.62 2.80
C ASN A 193 2.66 8.11 2.64
N LYS A 194 2.51 6.84 2.23
CA LYS A 194 1.20 6.20 2.07
C LYS A 194 0.62 5.88 3.46
N PHE A 195 -0.20 6.80 3.98
CA PHE A 195 -0.83 6.66 5.29
C PHE A 195 -2.29 6.22 5.16
N LYS A 196 -2.71 5.21 5.93
CA LYS A 196 -4.13 4.81 6.03
C LYS A 196 -4.81 5.66 7.10
N ALA A 197 -5.91 6.32 6.75
CA ALA A 197 -6.73 7.00 7.74
C ALA A 197 -8.22 6.94 7.35
N ARG A 198 -9.07 7.03 8.37
CA ARG A 198 -10.49 7.36 8.23
C ARG A 198 -10.74 8.81 8.63
N TYR A 199 -10.01 9.29 9.62
CA TYR A 199 -10.13 10.64 10.14
C TYR A 199 -8.88 11.46 9.83
N VAL A 200 -9.09 12.70 9.40
CA VAL A 200 -8.02 13.63 9.04
C VAL A 200 -8.26 14.96 9.73
N ARG A 201 -7.25 15.45 10.46
CA ARG A 201 -7.26 16.76 11.11
C ARG A 201 -6.28 17.69 10.41
N PHE A 202 -6.76 18.88 10.06
CA PHE A 202 -5.97 19.99 9.56
C PHE A 202 -5.76 20.98 10.69
N TYR A 203 -4.50 21.22 11.07
CA TYR A 203 -4.11 22.18 12.10
C TYR A 203 -3.48 23.42 11.44
N PRO A 204 -4.16 24.56 11.40
CA PRO A 204 -3.56 25.82 10.96
C PRO A 204 -2.37 26.20 11.87
N VAL A 205 -1.25 26.61 11.26
CA VAL A 205 -0.03 27.00 12.00
C VAL A 205 0.24 28.50 11.86
N THR A 206 0.28 28.99 10.62
CA THR A 206 0.39 30.43 10.31
C THR A 206 -0.71 30.84 9.35
N TYR A 207 -1.07 32.12 9.35
CA TYR A 207 -2.20 32.62 8.57
C TYR A 207 -2.07 34.11 8.24
N ASN A 208 -2.81 34.55 7.23
CA ASN A 208 -3.06 35.95 6.93
C ASN A 208 -4.39 36.38 7.55
N SER A 209 -4.35 37.36 8.45
CA SER A 209 -5.49 37.90 9.20
C SER A 209 -6.19 36.92 10.16
N TYR A 210 -6.60 35.73 9.70
CA TYR A 210 -7.26 34.68 10.50
C TYR A 210 -7.02 33.26 9.93
N PRO A 211 -6.89 32.21 10.76
CA PRO A 211 -6.63 30.82 10.34
C PRO A 211 -7.85 30.08 9.75
N CYS A 212 -8.42 30.61 8.67
CA CYS A 212 -9.56 29.98 8.01
C CYS A 212 -9.13 28.95 6.95
N LEU A 213 -9.96 27.93 6.74
CA LEU A 213 -9.73 26.85 5.78
C LEU A 213 -10.99 26.44 5.03
N ARG A 214 -10.79 26.10 3.75
CA ARG A 214 -11.62 25.22 2.93
C ARG A 214 -10.73 24.08 2.43
N ILE A 215 -11.21 22.84 2.48
CA ILE A 215 -10.36 21.66 2.25
C ILE A 215 -10.99 20.60 1.34
N GLU A 216 -10.12 19.79 0.73
CA GLU A 216 -10.45 18.53 0.08
C GLU A 216 -9.37 17.49 0.39
N ILE A 217 -9.74 16.21 0.40
CA ILE A 217 -8.84 15.09 0.65
C ILE A 217 -8.87 14.20 -0.58
N SER A 218 -7.71 13.74 -1.06
CA SER A 218 -7.63 12.76 -2.12
C SER A 218 -7.11 11.43 -1.58
N LEU A 219 -7.77 10.36 -2.00
CA LEU A 219 -7.43 8.99 -1.66
C LEU A 219 -6.80 8.31 -2.87
N LEU A 220 -5.96 7.31 -2.63
CA LEU A 220 -5.54 6.41 -3.70
C LEU A 220 -6.79 5.73 -4.26
N LYS A 221 -6.93 5.75 -5.59
CA LYS A 221 -7.96 4.95 -6.28
C LYS A 221 -7.90 3.50 -5.77
N PRO A 222 -9.05 2.92 -5.37
CA PRO A 222 -9.16 1.48 -5.20
C PRO A 222 -8.71 0.79 -6.49
N VAL A 223 -8.07 -0.36 -6.36
CA VAL A 223 -7.82 -1.23 -7.52
C VAL A 223 -9.19 -1.73 -7.98
N ASP A 224 -9.69 -1.16 -9.06
CA ASP A 224 -11.01 -1.50 -9.59
C ASP A 224 -10.87 -2.71 -10.52
N VAL A 225 -11.64 -3.77 -10.24
CA VAL A 225 -11.55 -5.06 -10.95
C VAL A 225 -12.00 -4.92 -12.43
N ALA A 226 -12.65 -3.81 -12.75
CA ALA A 226 -13.14 -3.47 -14.09
C ALA A 226 -12.07 -2.83 -15.02
N ASP A 227 -10.88 -2.49 -14.51
CA ASP A 227 -9.87 -1.79 -15.32
C ASP A 227 -9.00 -2.78 -16.12
N ASN A 228 -9.15 -2.77 -17.45
CA ASN A 228 -8.39 -3.60 -18.41
C ASN A 228 -6.88 -3.36 -18.35
N ASP A 229 -6.45 -2.27 -17.71
CA ASP A 229 -5.07 -1.83 -17.61
C ASP A 229 -4.36 -2.24 -16.31
N ILE A 230 -5.08 -2.80 -15.32
CA ILE A 230 -4.53 -3.23 -14.02
C ILE A 230 -4.60 -4.75 -13.88
N ILE A 231 -5.77 -5.32 -14.19
CA ILE A 231 -5.93 -6.76 -14.30
C ILE A 231 -5.73 -7.07 -15.77
N SER A 232 -4.60 -7.69 -16.12
CA SER A 232 -4.38 -8.15 -17.49
C SER A 232 -5.43 -9.20 -17.86
N ASP A 233 -5.85 -9.25 -19.12
CA ASP A 233 -6.68 -10.35 -19.62
C ASP A 233 -6.04 -11.72 -19.35
N ALA A 234 -4.71 -11.76 -19.20
CA ALA A 234 -3.95 -12.97 -18.90
C ALA A 234 -4.18 -13.53 -17.49
N ILE A 235 -4.63 -12.71 -16.52
CA ILE A 235 -4.86 -13.17 -15.15
C ILE A 235 -6.34 -13.46 -14.86
N ILE A 236 -7.23 -13.24 -15.84
CA ILE A 236 -8.63 -13.64 -15.76
C ILE A 236 -8.75 -15.01 -16.43
N THR A 237 -8.90 -16.04 -15.61
CA THR A 237 -9.01 -17.42 -16.06
C THR A 237 -10.38 -17.99 -15.68
N ALA A 238 -10.80 -19.04 -16.38
CA ALA A 238 -12.05 -19.73 -16.06
C ALA A 238 -11.88 -21.24 -16.19
N SER A 239 -12.78 -21.99 -15.55
CA SER A 239 -12.88 -23.44 -15.72
C SER A 239 -13.09 -23.86 -17.17
N SER A 240 -13.87 -23.08 -17.91
CA SER A 240 -14.27 -23.37 -19.29
C SER A 240 -14.67 -22.09 -20.03
N LEU A 241 -14.79 -22.15 -21.35
CA LEU A 241 -15.38 -21.07 -22.16
C LEU A 241 -16.23 -21.65 -23.29
N ALA A 242 -17.37 -21.04 -23.56
CA ALA A 242 -18.30 -21.44 -24.62
C ALA A 242 -17.66 -21.30 -26.00
N CYS A 243 -17.11 -20.11 -26.27
CA CYS A 243 -16.34 -19.80 -27.47
C CYS A 243 -15.50 -18.55 -27.24
N ILE A 244 -14.69 -18.18 -28.23
CA ILE A 244 -13.77 -17.03 -28.14
C ILE A 244 -14.49 -15.68 -27.92
N ASN A 245 -15.77 -15.58 -28.31
CA ASN A 245 -16.58 -14.37 -28.10
C ASN A 245 -17.08 -14.19 -26.66
N TYR A 246 -16.93 -15.23 -25.82
CA TYR A 246 -17.27 -15.22 -24.39
C TYR A 246 -16.03 -15.54 -23.54
N HIS A 247 -14.88 -15.02 -23.95
CA HIS A 247 -13.61 -15.24 -23.27
C HIS A 247 -13.70 -14.80 -21.79
N PRO A 248 -13.02 -15.49 -20.85
CA PRO A 248 -13.01 -15.13 -19.43
C PRO A 248 -12.74 -13.65 -19.16
N SER A 249 -11.80 -13.06 -19.91
CA SER A 249 -11.45 -11.65 -19.79
C SER A 249 -12.58 -10.68 -20.13
N TYR A 250 -13.67 -11.15 -20.78
CA TYR A 250 -14.86 -10.35 -21.07
C TYR A 250 -15.90 -10.40 -19.95
N GLY A 251 -15.72 -11.23 -18.92
CA GLY A 251 -16.57 -11.26 -17.73
C GLY A 251 -16.39 -10.06 -16.79
N ARG A 252 -15.76 -8.97 -17.25
CA ARG A 252 -15.52 -7.76 -16.47
C ARG A 252 -16.77 -6.89 -16.40
N LEU A 253 -16.92 -6.19 -15.28
CA LEU A 253 -17.97 -5.18 -15.15
C LEU A 253 -17.70 -4.04 -16.15
N ASN A 254 -18.74 -3.60 -16.87
CA ASN A 254 -18.68 -2.59 -17.94
C ASN A 254 -17.80 -2.97 -19.15
N GLU A 255 -17.62 -4.26 -19.41
CA GLU A 255 -16.94 -4.73 -20.62
C GLU A 255 -17.71 -4.35 -21.88
N SER A 256 -17.05 -3.64 -22.80
CA SER A 256 -17.61 -3.24 -24.09
C SER A 256 -17.07 -4.07 -25.26
N ARG A 257 -16.09 -4.96 -25.01
CA ARG A 257 -15.58 -5.90 -26.00
C ARG A 257 -16.56 -7.07 -26.17
N VAL A 258 -16.92 -7.36 -27.42
CA VAL A 258 -17.81 -8.47 -27.81
C VAL A 258 -19.09 -8.48 -26.94
N ASN A 259 -19.67 -9.64 -26.62
CA ASN A 259 -20.93 -9.80 -25.89
C ASN A 259 -20.86 -9.36 -24.40
N GLY A 260 -19.78 -8.69 -23.98
CA GLY A 260 -19.62 -8.08 -22.66
C GLY A 260 -19.74 -9.08 -21.49
N SER A 261 -19.42 -10.35 -21.73
CA SER A 261 -19.62 -11.41 -20.75
C SER A 261 -18.74 -12.63 -21.02
N TRP A 262 -18.46 -13.38 -19.94
CA TRP A 262 -17.95 -14.74 -20.00
C TRP A 262 -19.12 -15.75 -19.96
N SER A 263 -18.95 -16.89 -20.62
CA SER A 263 -19.94 -17.99 -20.61
C SER A 263 -19.23 -19.33 -20.66
N THR A 264 -19.76 -20.31 -19.91
CA THR A 264 -19.18 -21.65 -19.76
C THR A 264 -19.46 -22.53 -20.98
N LYS A 265 -18.64 -23.57 -21.19
CA LYS A 265 -18.81 -24.51 -22.33
C LYS A 265 -20.02 -25.43 -22.17
N THR A 266 -20.45 -25.70 -20.95
CA THR A 266 -21.49 -26.67 -20.61
C THR A 266 -22.51 -26.04 -19.66
N THR A 267 -23.79 -26.36 -19.85
CA THR A 267 -24.90 -25.89 -18.99
C THR A 267 -25.04 -26.67 -17.69
N SER A 268 -24.14 -27.61 -17.43
CA SER A 268 -24.19 -28.58 -16.35
C SER A 268 -22.80 -28.71 -15.75
N ASP A 269 -22.51 -27.92 -14.72
CA ASP A 269 -22.04 -28.42 -13.42
C ASP A 269 -21.79 -27.23 -12.48
N ARG A 270 -22.10 -27.40 -11.20
CA ARG A 270 -21.89 -26.40 -10.13
C ARG A 270 -20.40 -26.09 -9.85
N THR A 271 -19.51 -26.48 -10.74
CA THR A 271 -18.05 -26.37 -10.61
C THR A 271 -17.44 -25.35 -11.57
N ASP A 272 -18.24 -24.73 -12.44
CA ASP A 272 -17.75 -23.68 -13.31
C ASP A 272 -17.40 -22.41 -12.52
N TYR A 273 -16.24 -21.83 -12.83
CA TYR A 273 -15.74 -20.63 -12.15
C TYR A 273 -15.07 -19.68 -13.12
N LEU A 274 -15.17 -18.38 -12.80
CA LEU A 274 -14.38 -17.30 -13.35
C LEU A 274 -13.54 -16.75 -12.19
N GLN A 275 -12.23 -16.69 -12.37
CA GLN A 275 -11.30 -16.25 -11.32
C GLN A 275 -10.33 -15.20 -11.83
N VAL A 276 -9.85 -14.38 -10.90
CA VAL A 276 -8.84 -13.37 -11.13
C VAL A 276 -7.62 -13.73 -10.28
N ASP A 277 -6.55 -14.14 -10.94
CA ASP A 277 -5.31 -14.54 -10.29
C ASP A 277 -4.43 -13.31 -10.00
N MET A 278 -4.75 -12.57 -8.93
CA MET A 278 -3.90 -11.47 -8.45
C MET A 278 -2.49 -12.00 -8.14
N GLU A 279 -1.42 -11.33 -8.55
CA GLU A 279 -0.06 -11.88 -8.39
C GLU A 279 0.29 -12.13 -6.91
N CYS A 280 0.91 -13.29 -6.65
CA CYS A 280 1.33 -13.71 -5.31
C CYS A 280 2.78 -13.31 -5.07
N GLU A 281 2.95 -12.09 -4.54
CA GLU A 281 4.25 -11.40 -4.38
C GLU A 281 4.79 -11.49 -2.93
N PRO A 282 6.12 -11.42 -2.72
CA PRO A 282 6.69 -11.42 -1.38
C PRO A 282 6.20 -10.22 -0.57
N VAL A 283 5.88 -10.46 0.70
CA VAL A 283 5.53 -9.40 1.67
C VAL A 283 6.76 -8.61 2.10
N GLY A 284 7.95 -9.19 1.95
CA GLY A 284 9.23 -8.54 2.23
C GLY A 284 9.86 -8.95 3.54
N VAL A 285 9.69 -10.21 3.99
CA VAL A 285 10.38 -10.73 5.18
C VAL A 285 11.90 -10.66 5.01
N ALA A 286 12.40 -10.83 3.78
CA ALA A 286 13.83 -10.69 3.48
C ALA A 286 14.38 -9.26 3.71
N ASP A 287 13.54 -8.23 3.67
CA ASP A 287 13.96 -6.83 3.86
C ASP A 287 13.60 -6.33 5.26
N ARG A 288 14.63 -6.02 6.05
CA ARG A 288 14.51 -5.49 7.42
C ARG A 288 13.83 -4.11 7.49
N ASN A 289 13.83 -3.35 6.40
CA ASN A 289 13.16 -2.06 6.33
C ASN A 289 11.65 -2.22 6.14
N ILE A 290 11.22 -3.36 5.57
CA ILE A 290 9.81 -3.69 5.37
C ILE A 290 9.26 -4.42 6.60
N ILE A 291 9.93 -5.50 7.02
CA ILE A 291 9.61 -6.24 8.24
C ILE A 291 10.75 -6.05 9.24
N PRO A 292 10.66 -5.15 10.23
CA PRO A 292 11.73 -4.93 11.22
C PRO A 292 11.99 -6.15 12.11
N ASP A 293 13.18 -6.24 12.71
CA ASP A 293 13.59 -7.39 13.55
C ASP A 293 12.64 -7.65 14.73
N ALA A 294 12.07 -6.59 15.32
CA ALA A 294 11.08 -6.69 16.38
C ALA A 294 9.79 -7.43 15.98
N ARG A 295 9.54 -7.59 14.67
CA ARG A 295 8.39 -8.33 14.14
C ARG A 295 8.67 -9.81 13.86
N MET A 296 9.91 -10.24 14.06
CA MET A 296 10.31 -11.65 13.98
C MET A 296 10.47 -12.19 15.40
N THR A 297 9.61 -13.14 15.77
CA THR A 297 9.60 -13.75 17.11
C THR A 297 9.54 -15.27 16.99
N ALA A 298 9.86 -16.01 18.04
CA ALA A 298 9.76 -17.47 18.02
C ALA A 298 9.37 -18.01 19.40
N SER A 299 9.10 -19.30 19.46
CA SER A 299 8.91 -20.04 20.72
C SER A 299 10.20 -20.08 21.56
N THR A 300 11.30 -20.48 20.95
CA THR A 300 12.63 -20.68 21.56
C THR A 300 13.71 -20.38 20.53
N THR A 301 14.97 -20.30 20.99
CA THR A 301 16.14 -20.03 20.14
C THR A 301 17.32 -20.84 20.66
N ASN A 302 18.02 -21.54 19.77
CA ASN A 302 19.15 -22.41 20.10
C ASN A 302 20.42 -21.66 20.49
N SER A 303 20.76 -20.57 19.78
CA SER A 303 21.91 -19.72 20.13
C SER A 303 21.69 -18.28 19.70
N ASP A 304 22.60 -17.41 20.14
CA ASP A 304 22.64 -16.01 19.76
C ASP A 304 22.88 -15.76 18.26
N LYS A 305 23.28 -16.80 17.50
CA LYS A 305 23.44 -16.73 16.03
C LYS A 305 22.24 -17.21 15.24
N GLU A 306 21.22 -17.77 15.91
CA GLU A 306 20.02 -18.32 15.28
C GLU A 306 18.72 -17.70 15.82
N TYR A 307 18.80 -16.44 16.27
CA TYR A 307 17.62 -15.67 16.67
C TYR A 307 16.55 -15.62 15.56
N PRO A 308 15.28 -15.38 15.93
CA PRO A 308 14.16 -15.39 14.99
C PRO A 308 14.32 -14.43 13.82
N TYR A 309 14.91 -13.27 14.06
CA TYR A 309 15.16 -12.27 13.02
C TYR A 309 16.27 -12.64 12.05
N TYR A 310 17.07 -13.67 12.32
CA TYR A 310 17.97 -14.27 11.33
C TYR A 310 17.28 -15.29 10.42
N GLY A 311 16.08 -15.77 10.80
CA GLY A 311 15.25 -16.69 10.02
C GLY A 311 14.53 -16.05 8.84
N ARG A 312 15.15 -15.07 8.18
CA ARG A 312 14.62 -14.42 6.98
C ARG A 312 15.30 -14.99 5.75
N LEU A 313 14.56 -15.09 4.65
CA LEU A 313 15.13 -15.54 3.40
C LEU A 313 16.32 -14.67 2.96
N ASN A 314 17.43 -15.30 2.57
CA ASN A 314 18.67 -14.63 2.15
C ASN A 314 19.33 -13.72 3.21
N GLU A 315 19.10 -13.97 4.50
CA GLU A 315 19.79 -13.22 5.57
C GLU A 315 21.28 -13.56 5.64
N GLY A 316 22.12 -12.52 5.68
CA GLY A 316 23.57 -12.65 5.77
C GLY A 316 24.13 -12.53 7.19
N ARG A 317 23.30 -12.13 8.18
CA ARG A 317 23.69 -12.03 9.59
C ARG A 317 23.50 -13.35 10.33
N GLY A 318 24.27 -13.54 11.42
CA GLY A 318 24.22 -14.78 12.20
C GLY A 318 24.56 -15.99 11.33
N HIS A 319 23.79 -17.07 11.47
CA HIS A 319 23.84 -18.20 10.54
C HIS A 319 22.81 -18.09 9.40
N GLY A 320 22.09 -16.98 9.28
CA GLY A 320 21.08 -16.78 8.23
C GLY A 320 19.88 -17.72 8.32
N VAL A 321 19.60 -18.24 9.53
CA VAL A 321 18.46 -19.12 9.87
C VAL A 321 18.00 -18.87 11.31
N TRP A 322 16.76 -19.24 11.60
CA TRP A 322 16.30 -19.47 12.96
C TRP A 322 16.34 -20.96 13.28
N CYS A 323 16.77 -21.31 14.50
CA CYS A 323 16.76 -22.67 15.03
C CYS A 323 16.18 -22.64 16.45
N PRO A 324 15.18 -23.49 16.79
CA PRO A 324 14.67 -23.60 18.15
C PRO A 324 15.66 -24.33 19.07
N ASP A 325 15.56 -24.07 20.37
CA ASP A 325 16.40 -24.68 21.41
C ASP A 325 16.15 -26.18 21.57
N THR A 326 14.94 -26.64 21.23
CA THR A 326 14.60 -28.06 21.28
C THR A 326 14.41 -28.65 19.89
N ARG A 327 14.60 -29.97 19.79
CA ARG A 327 14.26 -30.76 18.61
C ARG A 327 12.79 -31.23 18.62
N SER A 328 11.90 -30.53 19.32
CA SER A 328 10.50 -30.93 19.46
C SER A 328 9.72 -30.68 18.17
N GLU A 329 9.12 -31.74 17.63
CA GLU A 329 8.36 -31.70 16.36
C GLU A 329 6.99 -31.00 16.46
N ARG A 330 6.59 -30.45 17.63
CA ARG A 330 5.17 -30.12 17.89
C ARG A 330 4.88 -28.73 18.43
N THR A 331 5.83 -28.08 19.07
CA THR A 331 5.55 -26.84 19.80
C THR A 331 6.37 -25.66 19.32
N ASP A 332 7.54 -25.89 18.76
CA ASP A 332 8.41 -24.81 18.33
C ASP A 332 7.89 -24.14 17.06
N PHE A 333 8.00 -22.81 17.01
CA PHE A 333 7.57 -22.03 15.87
C PHE A 333 8.43 -20.79 15.66
N LEU A 334 8.59 -20.43 14.38
CA LEU A 334 8.99 -19.09 13.95
C LEU A 334 7.74 -18.28 13.62
N GLN A 335 7.62 -17.07 14.15
CA GLN A 335 6.51 -16.16 13.94
C GLN A 335 6.97 -14.89 13.22
N VAL A 336 6.18 -14.49 12.23
CA VAL A 336 6.31 -13.21 11.52
C VAL A 336 5.05 -12.38 11.76
N ASP A 337 5.20 -11.15 12.25
CA ASP A 337 4.16 -10.10 12.22
C ASP A 337 4.36 -9.25 10.95
N MET A 338 3.43 -9.33 10.01
CA MET A 338 3.48 -8.55 8.75
C MET A 338 3.10 -7.07 8.95
N GLY A 339 2.71 -6.67 10.16
CA GLY A 339 2.36 -5.31 10.54
C GLY A 339 0.93 -4.90 10.20
N THR A 340 0.39 -5.39 9.08
CA THR A 340 -1.03 -5.26 8.73
C THR A 340 -1.62 -6.60 8.29
N GLU A 341 -2.95 -6.68 8.18
CA GLU A 341 -3.60 -7.86 7.62
C GLU A 341 -3.40 -7.92 6.10
N HIS A 342 -3.04 -9.10 5.59
CA HIS A 342 -2.84 -9.42 4.17
C HIS A 342 -3.54 -10.73 3.80
N SER A 343 -3.81 -10.92 2.50
CA SER A 343 -4.26 -12.20 1.95
C SER A 343 -3.05 -13.07 1.62
N VAL A 344 -2.70 -14.01 2.50
CA VAL A 344 -1.53 -14.90 2.36
C VAL A 344 -1.85 -15.98 1.33
N CYS A 345 -1.02 -16.08 0.28
CA CYS A 345 -1.24 -16.98 -0.87
C CYS A 345 -0.10 -17.99 -1.07
N ALA A 346 1.09 -17.76 -0.52
CA ALA A 346 2.17 -18.74 -0.52
C ALA A 346 3.15 -18.48 0.61
N VAL A 347 3.99 -19.46 0.91
CA VAL A 347 5.12 -19.34 1.85
C VAL A 347 6.34 -20.02 1.25
N ALA A 348 7.52 -19.53 1.58
CA ALA A 348 8.77 -20.16 1.19
C ALA A 348 9.66 -20.43 2.40
N THR A 349 10.43 -21.52 2.32
CA THR A 349 11.43 -21.89 3.32
C THR A 349 12.80 -22.10 2.67
N GLN A 350 13.85 -21.85 3.44
CA GLN A 350 15.25 -22.15 3.12
C GLN A 350 15.92 -22.78 4.34
N GLY A 351 16.91 -23.64 4.11
CA GLY A 351 17.73 -24.24 5.17
C GLY A 351 19.02 -23.48 5.47
N HIS A 352 19.90 -24.10 6.25
CA HIS A 352 21.24 -23.58 6.56
C HIS A 352 22.30 -24.20 5.64
N GLY A 353 23.32 -23.41 5.26
CA GLY A 353 24.44 -23.87 4.43
C GLY A 353 25.21 -25.07 5.01
N GLY A 354 25.18 -25.26 6.33
CA GLY A 354 25.76 -26.42 7.04
C GLY A 354 24.88 -27.68 7.07
N GLY A 355 23.78 -27.73 6.31
CA GLY A 355 22.96 -28.93 6.11
C GLY A 355 21.77 -29.10 7.06
N ALA A 356 21.70 -28.33 8.15
CA ALA A 356 20.53 -28.27 9.03
C ALA A 356 19.35 -27.59 8.32
N ARG A 357 18.18 -28.23 8.30
CA ARG A 357 17.02 -27.72 7.56
C ARG A 357 15.72 -28.38 7.98
N VAL A 358 14.63 -27.65 7.88
CA VAL A 358 13.26 -28.20 7.96
C VAL A 358 12.88 -28.89 6.65
N THR A 359 12.46 -30.15 6.72
CA THR A 359 12.05 -30.97 5.55
C THR A 359 10.53 -31.07 5.41
N SER A 360 9.77 -30.78 6.48
CA SER A 360 8.33 -30.53 6.39
C SER A 360 7.85 -29.65 7.55
N TYR A 361 6.77 -28.91 7.35
CA TYR A 361 6.24 -27.97 8.34
C TYR A 361 4.72 -27.77 8.24
N LYS A 362 4.13 -27.20 9.28
CA LYS A 362 2.74 -26.72 9.30
C LYS A 362 2.72 -25.22 9.47
N VAL A 363 1.69 -24.58 8.93
CA VAL A 363 1.48 -23.14 9.09
C VAL A 363 0.24 -22.89 9.96
N ARG A 364 0.35 -21.94 10.89
CA ARG A 364 -0.81 -21.32 11.53
C ARG A 364 -0.84 -19.83 11.24
N LEU A 365 -2.03 -19.29 11.10
CA LEU A 365 -2.25 -17.88 10.77
C LEU A 365 -3.18 -17.23 11.79
N SER A 366 -3.03 -15.92 11.97
CA SER A 366 -3.84 -15.13 12.90
C SER A 366 -3.97 -13.68 12.43
N ALA A 367 -5.11 -13.06 12.67
CA ALA A 367 -5.32 -11.63 12.44
C ALA A 367 -4.94 -10.77 13.66
N ASP A 368 -5.07 -11.32 14.87
CA ASP A 368 -4.96 -10.61 16.15
C ASP A 368 -3.74 -11.02 17.01
N GLY A 369 -3.03 -12.09 16.62
CA GLY A 369 -1.92 -12.67 17.37
C GLY A 369 -2.33 -13.56 18.56
N ILE A 370 -3.64 -13.66 18.84
CA ILE A 370 -4.21 -14.37 19.98
C ILE A 370 -4.94 -15.63 19.50
N THR A 371 -5.82 -15.49 18.51
CA THR A 371 -6.59 -16.57 17.92
C THR A 371 -5.89 -17.11 16.69
N TRP A 372 -5.62 -18.42 16.67
CA TRP A 372 -4.81 -19.05 15.63
C TRP A 372 -5.58 -20.13 14.89
N ILE A 373 -5.62 -20.02 13.57
CA ILE A 373 -6.15 -21.06 12.69
C ILE A 373 -4.99 -21.88 12.11
N THR A 374 -5.15 -23.21 12.09
CA THR A 374 -4.21 -24.09 11.38
C THR A 374 -4.59 -24.13 9.91
N TYR A 375 -3.62 -23.90 9.03
CA TYR A 375 -3.88 -23.99 7.59
C TYR A 375 -4.33 -25.41 7.21
N LYS A 376 -5.40 -25.47 6.42
CA LYS A 376 -5.99 -26.70 5.93
C LYS A 376 -6.20 -26.59 4.44
N GLU A 377 -6.00 -27.69 3.74
CA GLU A 377 -6.34 -27.82 2.33
C GLU A 377 -7.40 -28.91 2.22
N ILE A 378 -8.56 -28.59 1.64
CA ILE A 378 -9.71 -29.51 1.55
C ILE A 378 -10.07 -30.06 2.96
N ASN A 379 -10.15 -29.16 3.95
CA ASN A 379 -10.44 -29.44 5.37
C ASN A 379 -9.44 -30.35 6.10
N ILE A 380 -8.33 -30.73 5.48
CA ILE A 380 -7.27 -31.54 6.09
C ILE A 380 -6.11 -30.63 6.49
N LYS A 381 -5.57 -30.81 7.71
CA LYS A 381 -4.38 -30.05 8.17
C LYS A 381 -3.23 -30.28 7.20
N LYS A 382 -2.82 -29.24 6.48
CA LYS A 382 -1.77 -29.34 5.47
C LYS A 382 -0.41 -29.48 6.14
N VAL A 383 0.38 -30.44 5.69
CA VAL A 383 1.81 -30.51 5.93
C VAL A 383 2.50 -30.09 4.63
N PHE A 384 3.28 -29.02 4.71
CA PHE A 384 4.05 -28.51 3.59
C PHE A 384 5.36 -29.27 3.47
N VAL A 385 5.79 -29.51 2.23
CA VAL A 385 7.11 -30.05 1.94
C VAL A 385 8.12 -28.91 2.09
N GLY A 386 9.13 -29.13 2.92
CA GLY A 386 10.24 -28.22 3.15
C GLY A 386 11.42 -28.52 2.23
N ASN A 387 12.62 -28.28 2.74
CA ASN A 387 13.83 -28.23 1.93
C ASN A 387 14.54 -29.59 1.82
N SER A 388 14.91 -29.97 0.59
CA SER A 388 15.75 -31.14 0.31
C SER A 388 17.24 -30.87 0.57
N ASP A 389 17.67 -29.61 0.52
CA ASP A 389 19.03 -29.13 0.76
C ASP A 389 19.06 -27.82 1.59
N GLY A 390 20.26 -27.35 1.95
CA GLY A 390 20.45 -26.20 2.83
C GLY A 390 20.49 -24.83 2.14
N ARG A 391 20.31 -24.75 0.81
CA ARG A 391 20.55 -23.51 0.04
C ARG A 391 19.37 -23.13 -0.86
N SER A 392 18.66 -24.12 -1.40
CA SER A 392 17.54 -23.89 -2.30
C SER A 392 16.32 -23.37 -1.54
N VAL A 393 15.66 -22.39 -2.13
CA VAL A 393 14.38 -21.86 -1.64
C VAL A 393 13.25 -22.76 -2.14
N VAL A 394 12.41 -23.23 -1.24
CA VAL A 394 11.22 -24.04 -1.57
C VAL A 394 9.97 -23.20 -1.30
N LYS A 395 9.31 -22.76 -2.37
CA LYS A 395 8.03 -22.03 -2.32
C LYS A 395 6.87 -23.03 -2.42
N ASN A 396 5.93 -22.93 -1.50
CA ASN A 396 4.67 -23.67 -1.52
C ASN A 396 3.49 -22.69 -1.66
N SER A 397 2.72 -22.84 -2.74
CA SER A 397 1.45 -22.13 -2.91
C SER A 397 0.39 -22.69 -1.96
N MET A 398 -0.47 -21.81 -1.44
CA MET A 398 -1.67 -22.19 -0.70
C MET A 398 -2.83 -22.34 -1.68
N GLY A 399 -3.52 -23.48 -1.68
CA GLY A 399 -4.73 -23.69 -2.50
C GLY A 399 -5.90 -22.78 -2.14
N THR A 400 -5.93 -22.23 -0.91
CA THR A 400 -6.87 -21.18 -0.51
C THR A 400 -6.14 -20.08 0.22
N ASP A 401 -6.31 -18.84 -0.24
CA ASP A 401 -5.72 -17.69 0.43
C ASP A 401 -6.34 -17.47 1.82
N VAL A 402 -5.53 -17.02 2.78
CA VAL A 402 -5.99 -16.79 4.15
C VAL A 402 -5.64 -15.37 4.59
N LYS A 403 -6.64 -14.62 5.06
CA LYS A 403 -6.43 -13.31 5.67
C LYS A 403 -5.74 -13.44 7.01
N ALA A 404 -4.58 -12.81 7.16
CA ALA A 404 -3.80 -12.86 8.38
C ALA A 404 -2.85 -11.66 8.48
N ARG A 405 -2.49 -11.29 9.71
CA ARG A 405 -1.39 -10.38 10.04
C ARG A 405 -0.17 -11.15 10.53
N TYR A 406 -0.39 -12.25 11.24
CA TYR A 406 0.64 -13.08 11.84
C TYR A 406 0.68 -14.45 11.19
N VAL A 407 1.89 -14.95 10.91
CA VAL A 407 2.12 -16.29 10.36
C VAL A 407 3.13 -17.01 11.24
N ARG A 408 2.80 -18.25 11.63
CA ARG A 408 3.69 -19.16 12.37
C ARG A 408 4.04 -20.38 11.55
N PHE A 409 5.32 -20.69 11.48
CA PHE A 409 5.89 -21.89 10.88
C PHE A 409 6.27 -22.87 11.97
N TYR A 410 5.65 -24.06 11.95
CA TYR A 410 5.91 -25.13 12.90
C TYR A 410 6.68 -26.25 12.17
N PRO A 411 7.99 -26.42 12.41
CA PRO A 411 8.74 -27.56 11.90
C PRO A 411 8.09 -28.87 12.32
N VAL A 412 7.97 -29.82 11.39
CA VAL A 412 7.44 -31.17 11.66
C VAL A 412 8.55 -32.20 11.50
N THR A 413 9.22 -32.23 10.36
CA THR A 413 10.41 -33.07 10.14
C THR A 413 11.58 -32.20 9.71
N PHE A 414 12.80 -32.65 9.98
CA PHE A 414 14.02 -31.90 9.69
C PHE A 414 15.22 -32.83 9.48
N ASN A 415 16.30 -32.28 8.93
CA ASN A 415 17.61 -32.93 8.84
C ASN A 415 18.59 -32.21 9.78
N LEU A 416 19.31 -32.96 10.62
CA LEU A 416 20.22 -32.50 11.69
C LEU A 416 19.57 -31.64 12.79
N TRP A 417 18.97 -30.51 12.45
CA TRP A 417 18.28 -29.59 13.36
C TRP A 417 17.14 -28.86 12.61
N PRO A 418 16.00 -28.52 13.27
CA PRO A 418 14.88 -27.80 12.65
C PRO A 418 15.18 -26.31 12.40
N CYS A 419 16.22 -26.04 11.61
CA CYS A 419 16.60 -24.68 11.23
C CYS A 419 15.90 -24.24 9.95
N THR A 420 15.40 -23.01 9.91
CA THR A 420 14.75 -22.47 8.72
C THR A 420 14.82 -20.96 8.60
N SER A 421 14.80 -20.49 7.36
CA SER A 421 14.53 -19.12 6.98
C SER A 421 13.28 -19.05 6.13
N VAL A 422 12.52 -17.97 6.24
CA VAL A 422 11.18 -17.87 5.63
C VAL A 422 10.96 -16.60 4.82
N GLU A 423 10.05 -16.70 3.86
CA GLU A 423 9.39 -15.57 3.18
C GLU A 423 7.89 -15.88 3.07
N ILE A 424 7.06 -14.85 3.12
CA ILE A 424 5.60 -14.96 3.00
C ILE A 424 5.18 -14.21 1.75
N TYR A 425 4.26 -14.78 0.98
CA TYR A 425 3.73 -14.15 -0.21
C TYR A 425 2.25 -13.81 -0.02
N VAL A 426 1.87 -12.64 -0.49
CA VAL A 426 0.53 -12.07 -0.34
C VAL A 426 0.01 -11.59 -1.69
N ARG A 427 -1.31 -11.61 -1.88
CA ARG A 427 -1.95 -10.96 -3.03
C ARG A 427 -1.86 -9.44 -2.86
N LYS A 428 -1.43 -8.73 -3.90
CA LYS A 428 -1.28 -7.26 -3.90
C LYS A 428 -2.36 -6.53 -4.67
#